data_AF-A0A9E4ZMF3-F1
#
_entry.id   AF-A0A9E4ZMF3-F1
#
_cell.length_a   1.000
_cell.length_b   1.000
_cell.length_c   1.000
_cell.angle_alpha   90.00
_cell.angle_beta   90.00
_cell.angle_gamma   90.00
#
_symmetry.space_group_name_H-M   'P 1'
#
loop_
_entity.id
_entity.type
_entity.pdbx_description
1 polymer ?
#
loop_
_entity_poly.entity_id
_entity_poly.type
_entity_poly.pdbx_seq_one_letter_code
_entity_poly.pdbx_strand_id
1 'polypeptide(L)'
;MNEIKLVLEAIRNGALNPGEVVIKTGLPRYEVLAVFHILEELNLIEPIYSKGSHKVYKLTKKGEEVLEGFEKGYLLDITMKPETAEQNA
;
A
#
# COMPACT_ATOMS: atom_id res chain seq x y z
N MET A 1 9.77 -13.57 3.35
CA MET A 1 8.91 -13.10 2.25
C MET A 1 8.09 -11.96 2.81
N ASN A 2 7.91 -10.87 2.06
CA ASN A 2 7.16 -9.72 2.53
C ASN A 2 6.14 -9.36 1.44
N GLU A 3 4.92 -9.87 1.59
CA GLU A 3 3.81 -9.72 0.65
C GLU A 3 3.52 -8.24 0.37
N ILE A 4 3.72 -7.38 1.38
CA ILE A 4 3.63 -5.92 1.26
C ILE A 4 4.61 -5.40 0.20
N LYS A 5 5.89 -5.84 0.25
CA LYS A 5 6.89 -5.43 -0.72
C LYS A 5 6.48 -5.85 -2.13
N LEU A 6 6.05 -7.11 -2.29
CA LEU A 6 5.64 -7.64 -3.60
C LEU A 6 4.46 -6.87 -4.20
N VAL A 7 3.47 -6.52 -3.37
CA VAL A 7 2.32 -5.73 -3.81
C VAL A 7 2.73 -4.29 -4.18
N LEU A 8 3.53 -3.63 -3.35
CA LEU A 8 4.04 -2.28 -3.65
C LEU A 8 4.88 -2.28 -4.95
N GLU A 9 5.75 -3.27 -5.13
CA GLU A 9 6.57 -3.43 -6.32
C GLU A 9 5.72 -3.67 -7.58
N ALA A 10 4.65 -4.47 -7.47
CA ALA A 10 3.73 -4.71 -8.58
C ALA A 10 3.04 -3.42 -9.07
N ILE A 11 2.71 -2.51 -8.14
CA ILE A 11 2.02 -1.23 -8.41
C ILE A 11 2.99 -0.12 -8.86
N ARG A 12 4.30 -0.24 -8.60
CA ARG A 12 5.33 0.78 -8.89
C ARG A 12 5.24 1.38 -10.30
N ASN A 13 5.03 0.55 -11.32
CA ASN A 13 5.14 0.95 -12.73
C ASN A 13 3.78 1.17 -13.42
N GLY A 14 2.67 1.23 -12.69
CA GLY A 14 1.38 1.46 -13.30
C GLY A 14 0.22 1.37 -12.34
N ALA A 15 -0.88 2.01 -12.72
CA ALA A 15 -2.08 1.94 -11.93
C ALA A 15 -2.74 0.57 -12.12
N LEU A 16 -2.86 -0.20 -11.04
CA LEU A 16 -3.37 -1.57 -11.08
C LEU A 16 -4.55 -1.76 -10.14
N ASN A 17 -5.45 -2.65 -10.51
CA ASN A 17 -6.46 -3.19 -9.61
C ASN A 17 -5.93 -4.45 -8.88
N PRO A 18 -6.56 -4.88 -7.77
CA PRO A 18 -6.12 -6.06 -7.02
C PRO A 18 -6.06 -7.35 -7.84
N GLY A 19 -6.96 -7.53 -8.82
CA GLY A 19 -6.98 -8.70 -9.68
C GLY A 19 -5.76 -8.79 -10.59
N GLU A 20 -5.29 -7.67 -11.13
CA GLU A 20 -4.06 -7.59 -11.91
C GLU A 20 -2.82 -7.89 -11.06
N VAL A 21 -2.80 -7.43 -9.80
CA VAL A 21 -1.71 -7.72 -8.86
C VAL A 21 -1.65 -9.22 -8.53
N VAL A 22 -2.80 -9.89 -8.36
CA VAL A 22 -2.86 -11.36 -8.20
C VAL A 22 -2.17 -12.06 -9.37
N ILE A 23 -2.47 -11.65 -10.61
CA ILE A 23 -1.87 -12.24 -11.81
C ILE A 23 -0.36 -11.97 -11.86
N LYS A 24 0.09 -10.75 -11.55
CA LYS A 24 1.51 -10.37 -11.60
C LYS A 24 2.36 -11.05 -10.53
N THR A 25 1.82 -11.25 -9.34
CA THR A 25 2.58 -11.72 -8.16
C THR A 25 2.41 -13.21 -7.89
N GLY A 26 1.34 -13.83 -8.40
CA GLY A 26 0.96 -15.20 -8.06
C GLY A 26 0.42 -15.37 -6.64
N LEU A 27 0.26 -14.27 -5.88
CA LEU A 27 -0.26 -14.32 -4.52
C LEU A 27 -1.74 -14.71 -4.49
N PRO A 28 -2.20 -15.43 -3.46
CA PRO A 28 -3.61 -15.71 -3.26
C PRO A 28 -4.45 -14.42 -3.22
N ARG A 29 -5.61 -14.45 -3.86
CA ARG A 29 -6.49 -13.27 -3.97
C ARG A 29 -6.85 -12.65 -2.61
N TYR A 30 -7.10 -13.49 -1.59
CA TYR A 30 -7.47 -12.99 -0.27
C TYR A 30 -6.33 -12.20 0.40
N GLU A 31 -5.07 -12.57 0.15
CA GLU A 31 -3.89 -11.86 0.67
C GLU A 31 -3.73 -10.52 -0.01
N VAL A 32 -3.84 -10.49 -1.35
CA VAL A 32 -3.76 -9.23 -2.11
C VAL A 32 -4.85 -8.27 -1.67
N LEU A 33 -6.09 -8.73 -1.51
CA LEU A 33 -7.18 -7.87 -1.02
C LEU A 33 -6.92 -7.34 0.40
N ALA A 34 -6.46 -8.19 1.32
CA ALA A 34 -6.11 -7.76 2.68
C ALA A 34 -4.99 -6.71 2.69
N VAL A 35 -3.93 -6.93 1.89
CA VAL A 35 -2.83 -5.99 1.76
C VAL A 35 -3.31 -4.66 1.15
N PHE A 36 -4.14 -4.68 0.11
CA PHE A 36 -4.69 -3.44 -0.46
C PHE A 36 -5.46 -2.62 0.56
N HIS A 37 -6.31 -3.25 1.38
CA HIS A 37 -7.03 -2.54 2.45
C HIS A 37 -6.09 -1.87 3.44
N ILE A 38 -5.04 -2.57 3.90
CA ILE A 38 -4.06 -2.02 4.84
C ILE A 38 -3.27 -0.87 4.19
N LEU A 39 -2.81 -1.05 2.94
CA LEU A 39 -2.04 -0.03 2.23
C LEU A 39 -2.86 1.23 1.93
N GLU A 40 -4.16 1.08 1.61
CA GLU A 40 -5.09 2.21 1.39
C GLU A 40 -5.31 2.96 2.72
N GLU A 41 -5.54 2.25 3.83
CA GLU A 41 -5.74 2.86 5.16
C GLU A 41 -4.48 3.57 5.67
N LEU A 42 -3.29 3.03 5.39
CA LEU A 42 -2.01 3.66 5.71
C LEU A 42 -1.59 4.75 4.71
N ASN A 43 -2.43 5.07 3.72
CA ASN A 43 -2.16 6.05 2.67
C ASN A 43 -0.86 5.79 1.89
N LEU A 44 -0.51 4.51 1.70
CA LEU A 44 0.64 4.07 0.89
C LEU A 44 0.25 3.86 -0.57
N ILE A 45 -1.03 3.59 -0.83
CA ILE A 45 -1.63 3.58 -2.16
C ILE A 45 -2.87 4.46 -2.18
N GLU A 46 -3.21 5.00 -3.35
CA GLU A 46 -4.43 5.78 -3.53
C GLU A 46 -5.19 5.35 -4.79
N PRO A 47 -6.53 5.33 -4.76
CA PRO A 47 -7.33 5.05 -5.95
C PRO A 47 -7.25 6.22 -6.93
N ILE A 48 -6.90 5.95 -8.19
CA ILE A 48 -6.96 6.95 -9.27
C ILE A 48 -8.21 6.85 -10.12
N TYR A 49 -8.95 5.75 -9.96
CA TYR A 49 -10.20 5.50 -10.63
C TYR A 49 -11.08 4.65 -9.71
N SER A 50 -12.37 5.00 -9.66
CA SER A 50 -13.38 4.23 -8.94
C SER A 50 -14.70 4.25 -9.71
N LYS A 51 -15.21 3.07 -10.07
CA LYS A 51 -16.55 2.90 -10.65
C LYS A 51 -17.21 1.68 -10.02
N GLY A 52 -18.14 1.92 -9.10
CA GLY A 52 -18.74 0.86 -8.30
C GLY A 52 -17.68 0.14 -7.46
N SER A 53 -17.61 -1.19 -7.59
CA SER A 53 -16.61 -2.01 -6.91
C SER A 53 -15.25 -2.07 -7.62
N HIS A 54 -15.14 -1.52 -8.83
CA HIS A 54 -13.89 -1.52 -9.57
C HIS A 54 -13.04 -0.30 -9.20
N LYS A 55 -11.88 -0.55 -8.57
CA LYS A 55 -10.89 0.47 -8.20
C LYS A 55 -9.54 0.14 -8.82
N VAL A 56 -8.83 1.18 -9.27
CA VAL A 56 -7.46 1.10 -9.77
C VAL A 56 -6.60 2.02 -8.91
N TYR A 57 -5.45 1.51 -8.47
CA TYR A 57 -4.59 2.15 -7.47
C TYR A 57 -3.20 2.45 -8.03
N LYS A 58 -2.58 3.52 -7.53
CA LYS A 58 -1.16 3.80 -7.69
C LYS A 58 -0.49 3.96 -6.33
N LEU A 59 0.84 3.93 -6.28
CA LEU A 59 1.58 4.32 -5.08
C LEU A 59 1.38 5.81 -4.78
N THR A 60 1.25 6.16 -3.50
CA THR A 60 1.47 7.55 -3.05
C THR A 60 2.97 7.81 -2.95
N LYS A 61 3.38 9.07 -2.78
CA LYS A 61 4.78 9.40 -2.47
C LYS A 61 5.30 8.61 -1.25
N LYS A 62 4.45 8.42 -0.23
CA LYS A 62 4.82 7.65 0.96
C LYS A 62 4.98 6.16 0.64
N GLY A 63 4.13 5.61 -0.23
CA GLY A 63 4.28 4.24 -0.74
C GLY A 63 5.59 4.02 -1.49
N GLU A 64 6.02 4.98 -2.31
CA GLU A 64 7.31 4.94 -3.01
C GLU A 64 8.48 4.94 -2.01
N GLU A 65 8.48 5.84 -1.02
CA GLU A 65 9.50 5.88 0.04
C GLU A 65 9.62 4.56 0.82
N VAL A 66 8.48 3.94 1.14
CA VAL A 66 8.44 2.64 1.83
C VAL A 66 9.00 1.53 0.94
N LEU A 67 8.63 1.49 -0.34
CA LEU A 67 9.16 0.53 -1.29
C LEU A 67 10.68 0.67 -1.45
N GLU A 68 11.18 1.90 -1.59
CA GLU A 68 12.63 2.15 -1.62
C GLU A 68 13.34 1.67 -0.34
N GLY A 69 12.72 1.85 0.83
CA GLY A 69 13.22 1.31 2.09
C GLY A 69 13.36 -0.21 2.04
N PHE A 70 12.36 -0.91 1.53
CA PHE A 70 12.42 -2.36 1.33
C PHE A 70 13.46 -2.81 0.29
N GLU A 71 13.75 -1.99 -0.72
CA GLU A 71 14.80 -2.26 -1.71
C GLU A 71 16.20 -2.08 -1.12
N LYS A 72 16.35 -1.11 -0.19
CA LYS A 72 17.60 -0.83 0.54
C LYS A 72 17.84 -1.78 1.72
N GLY A 73 16.90 -2.68 2.02
CA GLY A 73 16.99 -3.65 3.12
C GLY A 73 16.65 -3.08 4.49
N TYR A 74 15.92 -1.96 4.55
CA TYR A 74 15.45 -1.37 5.81
C TYR A 74 14.28 -2.16 6.39
N LEU A 75 14.09 -2.02 7.71
CA LEU A 75 12.93 -2.54 8.41
C LEU A 75 11.84 -1.46 8.47
N LEU A 76 10.59 -1.88 8.29
CA LEU A 76 9.44 -1.01 8.49
C LEU A 76 9.13 -0.96 10.00
N ASP A 77 9.27 0.22 10.59
CA ASP A 77 8.86 0.51 11.97
C ASP A 77 7.64 1.44 11.95
N ILE A 78 6.58 1.05 12.64
CA ILE A 78 5.31 1.79 12.69
C ILE A 78 5.12 2.28 14.13
N THR A 79 5.15 3.60 14.31
CA THR A 79 4.91 4.24 15.61
C THR A 79 3.68 5.14 15.53
N MET A 80 2.81 5.03 16.54
CA MET A 80 1.69 5.94 16.73
C MET A 80 2.10 7.03 17.70
N LYS A 81 1.80 8.29 17.35
CA LYS A 81 1.96 9.43 18.24
C LYS A 81 0.58 9.80 18.80
N PRO A 82 0.50 10.30 20.04
CA PRO A 82 -0.74 10.85 20.54
C PRO A 82 -1.20 11.98 19.61
N GLU A 83 -2.45 11.90 19.18
CA GLU A 83 -3.14 13.02 18.56
C GLU A 83 -3.23 14.10 19.65
N THR A 84 -2.43 15.16 19.51
CA THR A 84 -2.14 16.20 20.50
C THR A 84 -3.26 16.45 21.51
N ALA A 85 -3.04 16.05 22.77
CA ALA A 85 -3.67 16.69 23.93
C ALA A 85 -2.96 18.03 24.20
N GLU A 86 -3.10 18.97 23.27
CA GLU A 86 -2.72 20.37 23.45
C GLU A 86 -3.87 21.24 22.92
N GLN A 87 -4.95 21.28 23.68
CA GLN A 87 -5.83 22.44 23.70
C GLN A 87 -5.66 23.10 25.07
N ASN A 88 -5.11 24.30 25.02
CA ASN A 88 -4.54 25.07 26.12
C ASN A 88 -5.47 25.22 27.32
N ALA A 89 -4.87 25.08 28.50
CA ALA A 89 -5.30 25.68 29.76
C ALA A 89 -5.20 27.21 29.72
#